data_AF-A0A3M1M7N4-F1
#
_entry.id   AF-A0A3M1M7N4-F1
#
_cell.length_a   1.000
_cell.length_b   1.000
_cell.length_c   1.000
_cell.angle_alpha   90.00
_cell.angle_beta   90.00
_cell.angle_gamma   90.00
#
_symmetry.space_group_name_H-M   'P 1'
#
loop_
_entity.id
_entity.type
_entity.pdbx_description
1 polymer ?
#
loop_
_entity_poly.entity_id
_entity_poly.type
_entity_poly.pdbx_seq_one_letter_code
_entity_poly.pdbx_strand_id
1 'polypeptide(L)' 'MAEVKVEAPDLAVVIVSWNVRERLRACLQALQAELARWGRQGTVWVVDNGSTDGSPAMVRHAFPQV' A
#
# COMPACT_ATOMS: atom_id res chain seq x y z
N MET A 1 6.01 34.34 7.30
CA MET A 1 5.28 33.26 6.62
C MET A 1 5.98 31.97 6.97
N ALA A 2 5.30 31.02 7.61
CA ALA A 2 5.93 29.77 8.03
C ALA A 2 6.13 28.86 6.82
N GLU A 3 7.35 28.35 6.66
CA GLU A 3 7.70 27.36 5.66
C GLU A 3 6.99 26.04 6.01
N VAL A 4 6.08 25.59 5.14
CA VAL A 4 5.47 24.27 5.26
C VAL A 4 6.50 23.27 4.74
N LYS A 5 7.24 22.66 5.67
CA LYS A 5 8.13 21.55 5.35
C LYS A 5 7.25 20.36 4.96
N VAL A 6 7.18 20.06 3.67
CA VAL A 6 6.61 18.80 3.19
C VAL A 6 7.60 17.72 3.59
N GLU A 7 7.38 17.10 4.75
CA GLU A 7 8.12 15.89 5.11
C GLU A 7 7.73 14.80 4.11
N ALA A 8 8.63 14.54 3.17
CA ALA A 8 8.50 13.38 2.29
C ALA A 8 8.42 12.12 3.17
N PRO A 9 7.58 11.12 2.80
CA PRO A 9 7.51 9.89 3.57
C PRO A 9 8.92 9.28 3.64
N ASP A 10 9.26 8.73 4.81
CA ASP A 10 10.57 8.09 5.01
C ASP A 10 10.73 6.87 4.08
N LEU A 11 9.61 6.28 3.63
CA LEU A 11 9.56 5.18 2.68
C LEU A 11 8.30 5.26 1.79
N ALA A 12 8.51 5.04 0.50
CA ALA A 12 7.47 4.81 -0.49
C ALA A 12 7.53 3.37 -1.00
N VAL A 13 6.42 2.63 -0.94
CA VAL A 13 6.29 1.28 -1.49
C VAL A 13 5.27 1.29 -2.62
N VAL A 14 5.70 0.90 -3.82
CA VAL A 14 4.81 0.78 -4.98
C VAL A 14 4.74 -0.69 -5.38
N ILE A 15 3.54 -1.26 -5.35
CA ILE A 15 3.28 -2.66 -5.74
C ILE A 15 2.49 -2.66 -7.04
N VAL A 16 3.10 -3.14 -8.12
CA VAL A 16 2.38 -3.41 -9.37
C VAL A 16 1.83 -4.83 -9.31
N SER A 17 0.55 -5.01 -9.62
CA SER A 17 -0.11 -6.32 -9.49
C SER A 17 -1.02 -6.65 -10.67
N TRP A 18 -1.17 -7.95 -10.97
CA TRP A 18 -2.08 -8.49 -11.98
C TRP A 18 -2.55 -9.90 -11.60
N ASN A 19 -3.84 -10.08 -11.34
CA ASN A 19 -4.49 -11.36 -11.03
C ASN A 19 -3.83 -12.18 -9.90
N VAL A 20 -3.53 -11.53 -8.78
CA VAL A 20 -2.83 -12.15 -7.63
C VAL A 20 -3.54 -11.90 -6.29
N ARG A 21 -4.88 -11.84 -6.27
CA ARG A 21 -5.69 -11.39 -5.10
C ARG A 21 -5.20 -11.89 -3.75
N GLU A 22 -5.07 -13.21 -3.58
CA GLU A 22 -4.71 -13.80 -2.29
C GLU A 22 -3.26 -13.49 -1.89
N ARG A 23 -2.35 -13.46 -2.87
CA ARG A 23 -0.93 -13.20 -2.68
C ARG A 23 -0.69 -11.70 -2.37
N LEU A 24 -1.42 -10.82 -3.05
CA LEU A 24 -1.45 -9.39 -2.78
C LEU A 24 -1.99 -9.10 -1.37
N ARG A 25 -3.06 -9.78 -0.94
CA ARG A 25 -3.59 -9.62 0.43
C ARG A 25 -2.56 -9.99 1.47
N ALA A 26 -1.91 -11.16 1.33
CA ALA A 26 -0.88 -11.60 2.27
C ALA A 26 0.30 -10.64 2.31
N CYS A 27 0.72 -10.10 1.15
CA CYS A 27 1.78 -9.10 1.05
C CYS A 27 1.41 -7.80 1.78
N LEU A 28 0.22 -7.26 1.55
CA LEU A 28 -0.23 -6.02 2.21
C LEU A 28 -0.40 -6.18 3.72
N GLN A 29 -0.87 -7.35 4.19
CA GLN A 29 -0.94 -7.66 5.63
C GLN A 29 0.45 -7.67 6.27
N ALA A 30 1.41 -8.36 5.65
CA ALA A 30 2.78 -8.41 6.14
C ALA A 30 3.44 -7.03 6.13
N LEU A 31 3.25 -6.26 5.05
CA LEU A 31 3.79 -4.91 4.91
C LEU A 31 3.24 -3.96 5.97
N GLN A 32 1.93 -3.99 6.25
CA GLN A 32 1.34 -3.17 7.31
C GLN A 32 1.89 -3.52 8.69
N ALA A 33 2.05 -4.81 8.98
CA ALA A 33 2.66 -5.25 10.23
C ALA A 33 4.10 -4.74 10.38
N GLU A 34 4.90 -4.81 9.31
CA GLU A 34 6.29 -4.33 9.35
C GLU A 34 6.39 -2.80 9.41
N LEU A 35 5.53 -2.06 8.70
CA LEU A 35 5.48 -0.59 8.81
C LEU A 35 5.10 -0.14 10.23
N ALA A 36 4.15 -0.83 10.87
CA ALA A 36 3.78 -0.56 12.25
C ALA A 36 4.95 -0.81 13.22
N ARG A 37 5.78 -1.83 12.97
CA ARG A 37 6.98 -2.13 13.77
C ARG A 37 8.12 -1.13 13.53
N TRP A 38 8.23 -0.59 12.31
CA TRP A 38 9.29 0.34 11.94
C TRP A 38 9.17 1.71 12.64
N GLY A 39 7.95 2.12 13.01
CA GLY A 39 7.72 3.33 13.81
C GLY A 39 7.94 4.66 13.08
N ARG A 40 8.03 4.63 11.74
CA ARG A 40 8.17 5.80 10.86
C ARG A 40 7.05 5.85 9.83
N GLN A 41 6.86 7.00 9.19
CA GLN A 41 5.81 7.14 8.18
C GLN A 41 6.22 6.48 6.86
N GLY A 42 5.36 5.61 6.35
CA GLY A 42 5.49 5.01 5.03
C GLY A 42 4.20 5.14 4.22
N THR A 43 4.33 5.32 2.91
CA THR A 43 3.19 5.36 1.98
C THR A 43 3.23 4.15 1.07
N VAL A 44 2.08 3.50 0.88
CA VAL A 44 1.93 2.33 0.02
C VAL A 44 0.97 2.68 -1.10
N TRP A 45 1.36 2.37 -2.34
CA TRP A 45 0.50 2.44 -3.51
C TRP A 45 0.41 1.09 -4.18
N VAL A 46 -0.80 0.68 -4.55
CA VAL A 46 -1.03 -0.47 -5.42
C VAL A 46 -1.44 0.00 -6.80
N VAL A 47 -0.65 -0.37 -7.81
CA VAL A 47 -0.97 -0.16 -9.22
C VAL A 47 -1.52 -1.46 -9.78
N ASP A 48 -2.83 -1.50 -9.96
CA ASP A 48 -3.49 -2.64 -10.61
C ASP A 48 -3.34 -2.54 -12.14
N ASN A 49 -2.78 -3.58 -12.75
CA ASN A 49 -2.56 -3.66 -14.20
C ASN A 49 -3.72 -4.37 -14.93
N GLY A 50 -4.96 -4.05 -14.54
CA GLY A 50 -6.17 -4.60 -15.16
C GLY A 50 -6.53 -6.00 -14.66
N SER A 51 -6.48 -6.22 -13.34
CA SER A 51 -6.91 -7.49 -12.77
C SER A 51 -8.42 -7.71 -12.93
N THR A 52 -8.81 -8.95 -13.15
CA THR A 52 -10.22 -9.39 -13.26
C THR A 52 -10.61 -10.41 -12.20
N ASP A 53 -9.68 -10.81 -11.34
CA ASP A 53 -9.85 -11.80 -10.27
C ASP A 53 -10.47 -11.23 -8.97
N GLY A 54 -10.89 -9.96 -8.98
CA GLY A 54 -11.40 -9.25 -7.80
C GLY A 54 -10.32 -8.64 -6.91
N SER A 55 -9.04 -8.64 -7.31
CA SER A 55 -7.95 -7.94 -6.60
C SER A 55 -8.29 -6.47 -6.28
N PRO A 56 -8.81 -5.64 -7.21
CA PRO A 56 -9.06 -4.23 -6.92
C PRO A 56 -10.15 -4.02 -5.86
N ALA A 57 -11.20 -4.84 -5.90
CA ALA A 57 -12.28 -4.79 -4.92
C ALA A 57 -11.79 -5.21 -3.53
N MET A 58 -10.92 -6.23 -3.48
CA MET A 58 -10.26 -6.68 -2.26
C MET A 58 -9.39 -5.59 -1.65
N VAL A 59 -8.54 -4.92 -2.45
CA VAL A 59 -7.69 -3.82 -1.96
C VAL A 59 -8.54 -2.70 -1.35
N ARG A 60 -9.56 -2.20 -2.08
CA ARG A 60 -10.42 -1.10 -1.61
C ARG A 60 -11.17 -1.40 -0.30
N HIS A 61 -11.60 -2.64 -0.09
CA HIS A 61 -12.34 -3.03 1.12
C HIS A 61 -11.43 -3.34 2.31
N ALA A 62 -10.35 -4.09 2.08
CA ALA A 62 -9.50 -4.59 3.16
C ALA A 62 -8.38 -3.61 3.55
N PHE A 63 -7.97 -2.74 2.64
CA PHE A 63 -6.85 -1.81 2.82
C PHE A 63 -7.21 -0.42 2.28
N PRO A 64 -8.21 0.28 2.86
CA PRO A 64 -8.70 1.56 2.37
C PRO A 64 -7.66 2.70 2.36
N GLN A 65 -6.52 2.52 3.04
CA GLN A 65 -5.41 3.47 3.09
C GLN A 65 -4.37 3.29 1.98
N VAL A 66 -4.52 2.29 1.11
CA VAL A 66 -3.59 1.91 0.02
C VAL A 66 -4.10 2.37 -1.34
#